data_AF-A0A7U9T0L5-F1
#
_entry.id   AF-A0A7U9T0L5-F1
#
_cell.length_a   1.000
_cell.length_b   1.000
_cell.length_c   1.000
_cell.angle_alpha   90.00
_cell.angle_beta   90.00
_cell.angle_gamma   90.00
#
_symmetry.space_group_name_H-M   'P 1'
#
loop_
_entity.id
_entity.type
_entity.pdbx_description
1 polymer ?
#
loop_
_entity_poly.entity_id
_entity_poly.type
_entity_poly.pdbx_seq_one_letter_code
_entity_poly.pdbx_strand_id
1 'polypeptide(L)'
;MGLNYCADFLEEVPVLEKNPGTVAAVVRHARHIADVGGIEVLGLGSDFDGIDTHEELPGAQSMERLWEELHRAGFTQGQLDKIFYENVLRLYRDTL
;
A
#
# COMPACT_ATOMS: atom_id res chain seq x y z
N MET A 1 -1.08 10.07 4.08
CA MET A 1 -1.35 8.77 4.71
C MET A 1 -0.39 7.74 4.14
N GLY A 2 0.30 6.98 4.98
CA GLY A 2 1.08 5.81 4.54
C GLY A 2 0.23 4.55 4.67
N LEU A 3 0.09 3.78 3.59
CA LEU A 3 -0.64 2.51 3.60
C LEU A 3 0.23 1.40 4.21
N ASN A 4 -0.22 0.84 5.34
CA ASN A 4 0.43 -0.25 6.06
C ASN A 4 0.11 -1.61 5.41
N TYR A 5 1.09 -2.53 5.39
CA TYR A 5 0.97 -3.85 4.76
C TYR A 5 0.57 -4.97 5.74
N CYS A 6 0.34 -4.64 7.01
CA CYS A 6 -0.13 -5.57 8.03
C CYS A 6 -1.48 -6.16 7.62
N ALA A 7 -1.54 -7.48 7.48
CA ALA A 7 -2.74 -8.18 7.03
C ALA A 7 -3.96 -7.85 7.91
N ASP A 8 -3.76 -7.74 9.23
CA ASP A 8 -4.80 -7.45 10.21
C ASP A 8 -5.40 -6.03 10.09
N PHE A 9 -4.74 -5.12 9.37
CA PHE A 9 -5.30 -3.80 9.04
C PHE A 9 -6.05 -3.79 7.70
N LEU A 10 -5.90 -4.83 6.90
CA LEU A 10 -6.38 -4.87 5.52
C LEU A 10 -7.65 -5.71 5.35
N GLU A 11 -7.80 -6.79 6.11
CA GLU A 11 -9.00 -7.62 6.09
C GLU A 11 -9.43 -8.04 7.49
N GLU A 12 -10.75 -8.15 7.66
CA GLU A 12 -11.34 -8.76 8.84
C GLU A 12 -11.41 -10.27 8.66
N VAL A 13 -10.90 -11.01 9.64
CA VAL A 13 -11.00 -12.47 9.72
C VAL A 13 -11.66 -12.88 11.03
N PRO A 14 -12.25 -14.08 11.13
CA PRO A 14 -12.80 -14.58 12.39
C PRO A 14 -11.77 -14.54 13.52
N VAL A 15 -12.26 -14.30 14.74
CA VAL A 15 -11.43 -14.27 15.94
C VAL A 15 -10.68 -15.60 16.09
N LEU A 16 -9.36 -15.52 16.35
CA LEU A 16 -8.40 -16.65 16.43
C LEU A 16 -7.92 -17.22 15.08
N GLU A 17 -8.40 -16.71 13.94
CA GLU A 17 -7.83 -17.06 12.64
C GLU A 17 -6.69 -16.10 12.26
N LYS A 18 -5.62 -16.66 11.67
CA LYS A 18 -4.52 -15.84 11.14
C LYS A 18 -4.94 -15.25 9.81
N ASN A 19 -4.81 -13.93 9.65
CA ASN A 19 -5.02 -13.29 8.37
C ASN A 19 -3.89 -13.68 7.38
N PRO A 20 -4.23 -14.29 6.22
CA PRO A 20 -3.21 -14.73 5.27
C PRO A 20 -2.47 -13.57 4.59
N GLY A 21 -3.10 -12.39 4.49
CA GLY A 21 -2.56 -11.23 3.78
C GLY A 21 -2.50 -11.43 2.26
N THR A 22 -2.99 -10.47 1.49
CA THR A 22 -2.93 -10.51 0.02
C THR A 22 -2.57 -9.14 -0.56
N VAL A 23 -1.86 -9.14 -1.69
CA VAL A 23 -1.61 -7.90 -2.45
C VAL A 23 -2.94 -7.30 -2.91
N ALA A 24 -3.92 -8.14 -3.25
CA ALA A 24 -5.27 -7.70 -3.59
C ALA A 24 -5.90 -6.86 -2.47
N ALA A 25 -5.71 -7.23 -1.19
CA ALA A 25 -6.19 -6.44 -0.06
C ALA A 25 -5.52 -5.06 0.01
N VAL A 26 -4.19 -5.00 -0.13
CA VAL A 26 -3.43 -3.75 -0.20
C VAL A 26 -3.96 -2.85 -1.32
N VAL A 27 -4.16 -3.42 -2.51
CA VAL A 27 -4.67 -2.71 -3.70
C VAL A 27 -6.09 -2.17 -3.47
N ARG A 28 -6.99 -2.94 -2.82
CA ARG A 28 -8.34 -2.47 -2.48
C ARG A 28 -8.31 -1.28 -1.52
N HIS A 29 -7.44 -1.32 -0.50
CA HIS A 29 -7.26 -0.18 0.41
C HIS A 29 -6.64 1.03 -0.30
N ALA A 30 -5.63 0.83 -1.13
CA ALA A 30 -5.04 1.90 -1.95
C ALA A 30 -6.11 2.58 -2.84
N ARG A 31 -6.97 1.78 -3.48
CA ARG A 31 -8.09 2.27 -4.28
C ARG A 31 -9.06 3.09 -3.43
N HIS A 32 -9.51 2.55 -2.30
CA HIS A 32 -10.44 3.26 -1.42
C HIS A 32 -9.87 4.60 -0.91
N ILE A 33 -8.60 4.61 -0.47
CA ILE A 33 -7.92 5.83 -0.01
C ILE A 33 -7.82 6.85 -1.14
N ALA A 34 -7.46 6.43 -2.35
CA ALA A 34 -7.37 7.32 -3.51
C ALA A 34 -8.75 7.87 -3.94
N ASP A 35 -9.80 7.05 -3.85
CA ASP A 35 -11.16 7.44 -4.26
C ASP A 35 -11.82 8.40 -3.25
N VAL A 36 -11.57 8.22 -1.95
CA VAL A 36 -12.12 9.07 -0.89
C VAL A 36 -11.26 10.31 -0.62
N GLY A 37 -9.95 10.12 -0.52
CA GLY A 37 -9.00 11.17 -0.13
C GLY A 37 -8.30 11.87 -1.30
N GLY A 38 -8.45 11.35 -2.52
CA GLY A 38 -7.71 11.80 -3.70
C GLY A 38 -6.33 11.15 -3.82
N ILE A 39 -5.78 11.12 -5.03
CA ILE A 39 -4.48 10.46 -5.28
C ILE A 39 -3.31 11.10 -4.53
N GLU A 40 -3.41 12.39 -4.18
CA GLU A 40 -2.33 13.15 -3.56
C GLU A 40 -2.07 12.77 -2.09
N VAL A 41 -3.01 12.11 -1.43
CA VAL A 41 -2.89 11.81 0.01
C VAL A 41 -2.29 10.44 0.31
N LEU A 42 -2.18 9.57 -0.70
CA LEU A 42 -1.70 8.19 -0.54
C LEU A 42 -0.19 8.10 -0.76
N GLY A 43 0.52 7.56 0.21
CA GLY A 43 1.90 7.08 0.07
C GLY A 43 2.01 5.64 0.59
N LEU A 44 3.17 5.02 0.36
CA LEU A 44 3.47 3.68 0.89
C LEU A 44 4.02 3.79 2.32
N GLY A 45 3.60 2.89 3.20
CA GLY A 45 4.05 2.83 4.59
C GLY A 45 4.19 1.39 5.04
N SER A 46 5.11 0.65 4.43
CA SER A 46 5.16 -0.82 4.47
C SER A 46 5.19 -1.44 5.87
N ASP A 47 5.85 -0.76 6.81
CA ASP A 47 6.16 -1.32 8.14
C ASP A 47 7.02 -2.61 8.07
N PHE A 48 7.85 -2.73 7.01
CA PHE A 48 8.81 -3.83 6.89
C PHE A 48 9.72 -3.89 8.13
N ASP A 49 10.03 -5.10 8.57
CA ASP A 49 10.72 -5.42 9.84
C ASP A 49 9.94 -5.03 11.11
N GLY A 50 8.74 -4.45 10.98
CA GLY A 50 7.81 -4.12 12.08
C GLY A 50 6.57 -5.01 12.17
N ILE A 51 6.24 -5.76 11.11
CA ILE A 51 5.07 -6.63 11.02
C ILE A 51 5.44 -8.03 10.53
N ASP A 52 4.56 -9.01 10.78
CA ASP A 52 4.58 -10.28 10.07
C ASP A 52 4.14 -10.05 8.61
N THR A 53 5.08 -10.16 7.68
CA THR A 53 4.79 -10.09 6.24
C THR A 53 4.08 -11.36 5.75
N HIS A 54 3.55 -11.32 4.53
CA HIS A 54 2.83 -12.43 3.93
C HIS A 54 3.49 -12.90 2.64
N GLU A 55 3.13 -14.10 2.16
CA GLU A 55 3.78 -14.77 1.02
C GLU A 55 3.79 -13.95 -0.27
N GLU A 56 2.81 -13.07 -0.45
CA GLU A 56 2.74 -12.23 -1.65
C GLU A 56 3.56 -10.95 -1.57
N LEU A 57 3.84 -10.45 -0.35
CA LEU A 57 4.72 -9.31 -0.07
C LEU A 57 5.73 -9.65 1.03
N PRO A 58 6.63 -10.63 0.81
CA PRO A 58 7.57 -11.09 1.84
C PRO A 58 8.58 -10.01 2.27
N GLY A 59 8.81 -8.99 1.44
CA GLY A 59 9.72 -7.89 1.76
C GLY A 59 9.87 -6.88 0.62
N ALA A 60 10.89 -6.02 0.73
CA ALA A 60 11.15 -4.94 -0.23
C ALA A 60 11.43 -5.42 -1.66
N GLN A 61 11.88 -6.67 -1.85
CA GLN A 61 12.03 -7.28 -3.16
C GLN A 61 10.70 -7.42 -3.93
N SER A 62 9.56 -7.34 -3.24
CA SER A 62 8.22 -7.53 -3.81
C SER A 62 7.56 -6.23 -4.26
N MET A 63 8.28 -5.10 -4.23
CA MET A 63 7.71 -3.80 -4.58
C MET A 63 7.33 -3.69 -6.06
N GLU A 64 8.05 -4.39 -6.96
CA GLU A 64 7.68 -4.49 -8.38
C GLU A 64 6.33 -5.20 -8.55
N ARG A 65 6.11 -6.29 -7.82
CA ARG A 65 4.81 -6.98 -7.81
C ARG A 65 3.68 -6.07 -7.33
N LEU A 66 3.90 -5.31 -6.26
CA LEU A 66 2.89 -4.36 -5.78
C LEU A 66 2.58 -3.29 -6.84
N TRP A 67 3.60 -2.78 -7.52
CA TRP A 67 3.44 -1.82 -8.61
C TRP A 67 2.58 -2.39 -9.74
N GLU A 68 2.87 -3.62 -10.17
CA GLU A 68 2.12 -4.30 -11.23
C GLU A 68 0.66 -4.51 -10.85
N GLU A 69 0.37 -4.94 -9.62
CA GLU A 69 -1.00 -5.20 -9.18
C GLU A 69 -1.81 -3.90 -9.03
N LEU A 70 -1.19 -2.81 -8.57
CA LEU A 70 -1.83 -1.49 -8.59
C LEU A 70 -2.08 -1.02 -10.02
N HIS A 71 -1.14 -1.24 -10.94
CA HIS A 71 -1.31 -0.89 -12.34
C HIS A 71 -2.47 -1.67 -12.99
N ARG A 72 -2.54 -2.99 -12.74
CA ARG A 72 -3.65 -3.86 -13.18
C ARG A 72 -4.99 -3.41 -12.60
N ALA A 73 -4.99 -2.83 -11.41
CA ALA A 73 -6.17 -2.23 -10.78
C ALA A 73 -6.49 -0.80 -11.27
N GLY A 74 -5.92 -0.37 -12.38
CA GLY A 74 -6.30 0.84 -13.11
C GLY A 74 -5.61 2.13 -12.64
N PHE A 75 -4.60 2.05 -11.78
CA PHE A 75 -3.74 3.21 -11.53
C PHE A 75 -2.86 3.49 -12.76
N THR A 76 -2.86 4.73 -13.23
CA THR A 76 -1.94 5.15 -14.31
C THR A 76 -0.52 5.23 -13.79
N GLN A 77 0.48 5.18 -14.69
CA GLN A 77 1.89 5.30 -14.30
C GLN A 77 2.16 6.56 -13.47
N GLY A 78 1.64 7.73 -13.88
CA GLY A 78 1.81 8.96 -13.11
C GLY A 78 1.09 8.97 -11.76
N GLN A 79 0.03 8.16 -11.57
CA GLN A 79 -0.56 7.96 -10.24
C GLN A 79 0.31 7.04 -9.37
N LEU A 80 0.94 6.03 -9.97
CA LEU A 80 1.87 5.15 -9.27
C LEU A 80 3.13 5.90 -8.84
N ASP A 81 3.68 6.79 -9.67
CA ASP A 81 4.81 7.66 -9.29
C ASP A 81 4.48 8.49 -8.05
N LYS A 82 3.25 9.02 -7.98
CA LYS A 82 2.74 9.73 -6.79
C LYS A 82 2.69 8.86 -5.54
N ILE A 83 2.11 7.67 -5.66
CA ILE A 83 1.99 6.72 -4.55
C ILE A 83 3.37 6.28 -4.05
N PHE A 84 4.28 5.97 -4.96
CA PHE A 84 5.57 5.38 -4.63
C PHE A 84 6.56 6.40 -4.07
N TYR A 85 6.53 7.66 -4.52
CA TYR A 85 7.48 8.64 -4.01
C TYR A 85 7.02 10.11 -4.08
N GLU A 86 6.30 10.57 -5.11
CA GLU A 86 6.12 12.03 -5.28
C GLU A 86 5.28 12.68 -4.17
N ASN A 87 4.27 11.98 -3.65
CA ASN A 87 3.45 12.50 -2.55
C ASN A 87 4.27 12.69 -1.27
N VAL A 88 5.16 11.74 -0.98
CA VAL A 88 6.05 11.82 0.19
C VAL A 88 7.14 12.87 -0.02
N LEU A 89 7.73 12.94 -1.21
CA LEU A 89 8.70 13.99 -1.53
C LEU A 89 8.10 15.39 -1.47
N ARG A 90 6.85 15.57 -1.91
CA ARG A 90 6.13 16.84 -1.76
C ARG A 90 5.97 17.19 -0.28
N LEU A 91 5.51 16.24 0.53
CA LEU A 91 5.38 16.42 1.97
C LEU A 91 6.70 16.87 2.60
N TYR A 92 7.82 16.19 2.30
CA TYR A 92 9.13 16.59 2.81
C TYR A 92 9.52 18.01 2.43
N ARG A 93 9.33 18.41 1.16
CA ARG A 93 9.61 19.78 0.71
C ARG A 93 8.76 20.85 1.40
N ASP A 94 7.54 20.50 1.79
CA ASP A 94 6.62 21.44 2.42
C ASP A 94 6.87 21.57 3.95
N THR A 95 7.51 20.57 4.56
CA THR A 95 7.66 20.50 6.03
C THR A 95 9.09 20.61 6.56
N LEU A 96 10.11 20.48 5.71
CA LEU A 96 11.53 20.54 6.06
C LEU A 96 12.18 21.76 5.40
#